data_AF-A0A7C8EAU2-F1
#
_entry.id   AF-A0A7C8EAU2-F1
#
_cell.length_a   1.000
_cell.length_b   1.000
_cell.length_c   1.000
_cell.angle_alpha   90.00
_cell.angle_beta   90.00
_cell.angle_gamma   90.00
#
_symmetry.space_group_name_H-M   'P 1'
#
loop_
_entity.id
_entity.type
_entity.pdbx_description
1 polymer ?
#
loop_
_entity_poly.entity_id
_entity_poly.type
_entity_poly.pdbx_seq_one_letter_code
_entity_poly.pdbx_strand_id
1 'polypeptide(L)'
;MDAKVRPERSKLLKILGIATLLLVAGASWLAISTARYMKGILRNQFNEQQLVLARHAAQRVEANINNAIDDLLVLNSLPAIQYCDRDSYEALLLSTRPVFNGSSIIAIRRIDRTGNPIFVSSEQGIVMRDMGPGQEEPGAYLSWASDPANRGKTMGTALYPKDGAKDRGALVFDLITPTYQNAPNAAHPFPSKAFAGYVRLTLDVTHLMQEIMPSIRSGKTGYAWIIYSYGRFI
;
A
#
# COMPACT_ATOMS: atom_id res chain seq x y z
N MET A 1 -50.91 -76.44 -11.13
CA MET A 1 -50.28 -75.11 -11.04
C MET A 1 -49.34 -75.13 -9.85
N ASP A 2 -48.03 -75.14 -10.14
CA ASP A 2 -46.96 -75.63 -9.26
C ASP A 2 -46.64 -74.77 -8.04
N ALA A 3 -46.74 -75.37 -6.85
CA ALA A 3 -46.37 -74.77 -5.57
C ALA A 3 -44.84 -74.59 -5.39
N LYS A 4 -44.02 -75.29 -6.18
CA LYS A 4 -42.54 -75.23 -6.11
C LYS A 4 -41.90 -74.00 -6.77
N VAL A 5 -42.60 -73.31 -7.68
CA VAL A 5 -42.04 -72.16 -8.44
C VAL A 5 -42.05 -70.85 -7.63
N ARG A 6 -42.96 -70.74 -6.65
CA ARG A 6 -43.12 -69.57 -5.77
C ARG A 6 -41.92 -69.30 -4.84
N PRO A 7 -41.33 -70.31 -4.15
CA PRO A 7 -40.19 -70.07 -3.25
C PRO A 7 -38.90 -69.65 -3.99
N GLU A 8 -38.63 -70.16 -5.19
CA GLU A 8 -37.43 -69.79 -5.95
C GLU A 8 -37.45 -68.34 -6.46
N ARG A 9 -38.60 -67.87 -6.96
CA ARG A 9 -38.77 -66.46 -7.36
C ARG A 9 -38.56 -65.50 -6.17
N SER A 10 -39.00 -65.90 -4.97
CA SER A 10 -38.79 -65.07 -3.76
C SER A 10 -37.31 -64.97 -3.36
N LYS A 11 -36.50 -66.02 -3.57
CA LYS A 11 -35.06 -66.00 -3.32
C LYS A 11 -34.33 -65.12 -4.32
N LEU A 12 -34.67 -65.24 -5.61
CA LEU A 12 -34.13 -64.39 -6.68
C LEU A 12 -34.42 -62.90 -6.42
N LEU A 13 -35.66 -62.56 -6.05
CA LEU A 13 -36.04 -61.18 -5.70
C LEU A 13 -35.25 -60.64 -4.49
N LYS A 14 -35.01 -61.47 -3.47
CA LYS A 14 -34.18 -61.09 -2.32
C LYS A 14 -32.73 -60.82 -2.71
N ILE A 15 -32.14 -61.68 -3.55
CA ILE A 15 -30.76 -61.51 -4.03
C ILE A 15 -30.64 -60.24 -4.86
N LEU A 16 -31.58 -60.00 -5.78
CA LEU A 16 -31.60 -58.81 -6.61
C LEU A 16 -31.78 -57.53 -5.77
N GLY A 17 -32.66 -57.57 -4.76
CA GLY A 17 -32.85 -56.49 -3.81
C GLY A 17 -31.57 -56.17 -3.03
N ILE A 18 -30.89 -57.18 -2.49
CA ILE A 18 -29.61 -57.02 -1.78
C ILE A 18 -28.53 -56.45 -2.71
N ALA A 19 -28.41 -56.98 -3.93
CA ALA A 19 -27.45 -56.50 -4.91
C ALA A 19 -27.69 -55.02 -5.27
N THR A 20 -28.96 -54.63 -5.44
CA THR A 20 -29.35 -53.25 -5.72
C THR A 20 -29.02 -52.33 -4.54
N LEU A 21 -29.30 -52.77 -3.32
CA LEU A 21 -29.05 -52.00 -2.10
C LEU A 21 -27.54 -51.79 -1.86
N LEU A 22 -26.72 -52.81 -2.13
CA LEU A 22 -25.26 -52.71 -2.10
C LEU A 22 -24.74 -51.72 -3.15
N LEU A 23 -25.28 -51.76 -4.37
CA LEU A 23 -24.91 -50.79 -5.42
C LEU A 23 -25.25 -49.36 -5.02
N VAL A 24 -26.46 -49.13 -4.48
CA VAL A 24 -26.89 -47.81 -4.00
C VAL A 24 -26.02 -47.33 -2.84
N ALA A 25 -25.70 -48.21 -1.88
CA ALA A 25 -24.83 -47.87 -0.76
C ALA A 25 -23.41 -47.53 -1.23
N GLY A 26 -22.85 -48.30 -2.16
CA GLY A 26 -21.54 -48.05 -2.77
C GLY A 26 -21.50 -46.73 -3.54
N ALA A 27 -22.49 -46.47 -4.40
CA ALA A 27 -22.61 -45.22 -5.14
C ALA A 27 -22.74 -44.01 -4.20
N SER A 28 -23.55 -44.13 -3.15
CA SER A 28 -23.73 -43.07 -2.14
C SER A 28 -22.45 -42.79 -1.38
N TRP A 29 -21.71 -43.84 -0.98
CA TRP A 29 -20.43 -43.69 -0.31
C TRP A 29 -19.39 -43.01 -1.21
N LEU A 30 -19.32 -43.40 -2.49
CA LEU A 30 -18.46 -42.76 -3.49
C LEU A 30 -18.81 -41.29 -3.69
N ALA A 31 -20.09 -40.95 -3.80
CA ALA A 31 -20.54 -39.57 -3.94
C ALA A 31 -20.13 -38.72 -2.74
N ILE A 32 -20.34 -39.22 -1.51
CA ILE A 32 -19.96 -38.53 -0.27
C ILE A 32 -18.44 -38.38 -0.16
N SER A 33 -17.68 -39.44 -0.48
CA SER A 33 -16.22 -39.43 -0.45
C SER A 33 -15.65 -38.40 -1.45
N THR A 34 -16.17 -38.41 -2.68
CA THR A 34 -15.76 -37.49 -3.74
C THR A 34 -16.11 -36.05 -3.38
N ALA A 35 -17.30 -35.80 -2.82
CA ALA A 35 -17.70 -34.47 -2.38
C ALA A 35 -16.78 -33.94 -1.26
N ARG A 36 -16.39 -34.78 -0.30
CA ARG A 36 -15.44 -34.40 0.77
C ARG A 36 -14.05 -34.12 0.21
N TYR A 37 -13.56 -34.97 -0.69
CA TYR A 37 -12.26 -34.79 -1.34
C TYR A 37 -12.21 -33.50 -2.17
N MET A 38 -13.22 -33.29 -3.02
CA MET A 38 -13.35 -32.08 -3.84
C MET A 38 -13.43 -30.82 -2.98
N LYS A 39 -14.19 -30.86 -1.88
CA LYS A 39 -14.26 -29.75 -0.92
C LYS A 39 -12.88 -29.42 -0.33
N GLY A 40 -12.05 -30.42 -0.06
CA GLY A 40 -10.68 -30.24 0.40
C GLY A 40 -9.80 -29.52 -0.62
N ILE A 41 -9.83 -29.98 -1.88
CA ILE A 41 -9.08 -29.36 -2.98
C ILE A 41 -9.50 -27.91 -3.19
N LEU A 42 -10.80 -27.64 -3.28
CA LEU A 42 -11.32 -26.29 -3.50
C LEU A 42 -10.90 -25.33 -2.38
N ARG A 43 -10.91 -25.79 -1.13
CA ARG A 43 -10.42 -24.98 0.00
C ARG A 43 -8.95 -24.64 -0.15
N ASN A 44 -8.12 -25.62 -0.51
CA ASN A 44 -6.68 -25.40 -0.67
C ASN A 44 -6.39 -24.43 -1.82
N GLN A 45 -7.03 -24.63 -2.97
CA GLN A 45 -6.92 -23.73 -4.13
C GLN A 45 -7.39 -22.31 -3.81
N PHE A 46 -8.49 -22.17 -3.08
CA PHE A 46 -9.00 -20.86 -2.65
C PHE A 46 -8.01 -20.14 -1.74
N ASN A 47 -7.41 -20.84 -0.78
CA ASN A 47 -6.41 -20.26 0.11
C ASN A 47 -5.13 -19.85 -0.64
N GLU A 48 -4.65 -20.68 -1.57
CA GLU A 48 -3.50 -20.35 -2.42
C GLU A 48 -3.76 -19.11 -3.27
N GLN A 49 -4.93 -19.04 -3.90
CA GLN A 49 -5.35 -17.86 -4.68
C GLN A 49 -5.38 -16.60 -3.81
N GLN A 50 -5.96 -16.67 -2.61
CA GLN A 50 -5.98 -15.54 -1.67
C GLN A 50 -4.57 -15.08 -1.28
N LEU A 51 -3.65 -16.03 -1.04
CA LEU A 51 -2.27 -15.72 -0.71
C LEU A 51 -1.54 -15.02 -1.86
N VAL A 52 -1.73 -15.49 -3.09
CA VAL A 52 -1.14 -14.86 -4.29
C VAL A 52 -1.69 -13.45 -4.48
N LEU A 53 -3.01 -13.26 -4.36
CA LEU A 53 -3.64 -11.94 -4.45
C LEU A 53 -3.11 -10.99 -3.37
N ALA A 54 -3.01 -11.45 -2.12
CA ALA A 54 -2.48 -10.65 -1.01
C ALA A 54 -1.02 -10.25 -1.22
N ARG A 55 -0.17 -11.17 -1.71
CA ARG A 55 1.23 -10.88 -2.02
C ARG A 55 1.37 -9.87 -3.16
N HIS A 56 0.61 -10.05 -4.23
CA HIS A 56 0.62 -9.11 -5.35
C HIS A 56 0.14 -7.71 -4.91
N ALA A 57 -0.87 -7.64 -4.04
CA ALA A 57 -1.32 -6.38 -3.45
C ALA A 57 -0.22 -5.70 -2.64
N ALA A 58 0.44 -6.45 -1.74
CA ALA A 58 1.55 -5.95 -0.93
C ALA A 58 2.70 -5.44 -1.80
N GLN A 59 3.07 -6.18 -2.85
CA GLN A 59 4.10 -5.77 -3.81
C GLN A 59 3.74 -4.48 -4.53
N ARG A 60 2.47 -4.28 -4.91
CA ARG A 60 2.03 -3.02 -5.54
C ARG A 60 2.07 -1.85 -4.57
N VAL A 61 1.70 -2.04 -3.30
CA VAL A 61 1.81 -1.01 -2.27
C VAL A 61 3.27 -0.63 -2.06
N GLU A 62 4.14 -1.64 -1.87
CA GLU A 62 5.57 -1.44 -1.67
C GLU A 62 6.23 -0.74 -2.87
N ALA A 63 5.92 -1.16 -4.10
CA ALA A 63 6.43 -0.52 -5.31
C ALA A 63 6.04 0.96 -5.40
N ASN A 64 4.78 1.31 -5.07
CA ASN A 64 4.36 2.72 -5.07
C ASN A 64 5.08 3.55 -4.02
N ILE A 65 5.28 3.01 -2.82
CA ILE A 65 6.02 3.70 -1.75
C ILE A 65 7.48 3.87 -2.15
N ASN A 66 8.12 2.83 -2.71
CA ASN A 66 9.51 2.89 -3.17
C ASN A 66 9.68 3.91 -4.31
N ASN A 67 8.77 3.95 -5.28
CA ASN A 67 8.79 4.97 -6.33
C ASN A 67 8.70 6.38 -5.74
N ALA A 68 7.84 6.60 -4.75
CA ALA A 68 7.74 7.90 -4.08
C ALA A 68 9.01 8.26 -3.28
N ILE A 69 9.69 7.26 -2.70
CA ILE A 69 11.00 7.45 -2.06
C ILE A 69 12.06 7.83 -3.09
N ASP A 70 12.11 7.15 -4.23
CA ASP A 70 13.07 7.43 -5.29
C ASP A 70 12.85 8.83 -5.87
N ASP A 71 11.60 9.21 -6.14
CA ASP A 71 11.22 10.55 -6.59
C ASP A 71 11.62 11.62 -5.57
N LEU A 72 11.40 11.37 -4.28
CA LEU A 72 11.84 12.25 -3.19
C LEU A 72 13.36 12.41 -3.14
N LEU A 73 14.10 11.32 -3.31
CA LEU A 73 15.56 11.33 -3.31
C LEU A 73 16.11 12.08 -4.53
N VAL A 74 15.52 11.89 -5.70
CA VAL A 74 15.85 12.64 -6.92
C VAL A 74 15.61 14.13 -6.69
N LEU A 75 14.43 14.50 -6.18
CA LEU A 75 14.11 15.89 -5.86
C LEU A 75 15.12 16.48 -4.88
N ASN A 76 15.41 15.78 -3.78
CA ASN A 76 16.36 16.19 -2.74
C ASN A 76 17.83 16.28 -3.25
N SER A 77 18.14 15.61 -4.36
CA SER A 77 19.47 15.69 -4.99
C SER A 77 19.68 16.99 -5.79
N LEU A 78 18.61 17.70 -6.14
CA LEU A 78 18.68 18.88 -6.99
C LEU A 78 19.29 20.08 -6.24
N PRO A 79 20.22 20.83 -6.86
CA PRO A 79 20.83 22.01 -6.24
C PRO A 79 19.79 23.04 -5.79
N ALA A 80 18.75 23.27 -6.59
CA ALA A 80 17.67 24.19 -6.22
C ALA A 80 17.09 23.81 -4.84
N ILE A 81 16.83 22.52 -4.59
CA ILE A 81 16.28 22.03 -3.32
C ILE A 81 17.27 22.12 -2.15
N GLN A 82 18.54 21.83 -2.41
CA GLN A 82 19.59 21.83 -1.39
C GLN A 82 19.99 23.23 -0.92
N TYR A 83 20.04 24.19 -1.83
CA TYR A 83 20.45 25.56 -1.55
C TYR A 83 19.27 26.52 -1.36
N CYS A 84 18.03 26.09 -1.66
CA CYS A 84 16.84 26.93 -1.63
C CYS A 84 17.01 28.22 -2.46
N ASP A 85 17.61 28.07 -3.64
CA ASP A 85 17.80 29.17 -4.59
C ASP A 85 16.44 29.59 -5.17
N ARG A 86 15.96 30.77 -4.78
CA ARG A 86 14.57 31.21 -4.98
C ARG A 86 14.13 31.14 -6.45
N ASP A 87 14.96 31.65 -7.35
CA ASP A 87 14.61 31.81 -8.76
C ASP A 87 14.56 30.44 -9.47
N SER A 88 15.53 29.57 -9.17
CA SER A 88 15.61 28.21 -9.73
C SER A 88 14.55 27.26 -9.14
N TYR A 89 14.17 27.49 -7.88
CA TYR A 89 13.31 26.60 -7.12
C TYR A 89 11.83 26.71 -7.53
N GLU A 90 11.32 27.92 -7.79
CA GLU A 90 9.94 28.13 -8.25
C GLU A 90 9.69 27.50 -9.63
N ALA A 91 10.61 27.73 -10.58
CA ALA A 91 10.52 27.16 -11.93
C ALA A 91 10.61 25.61 -11.91
N LEU A 92 11.51 25.05 -11.10
CA LEU A 92 11.62 23.61 -10.91
C LEU A 92 10.30 23.01 -10.40
N LEU A 93 9.65 23.63 -9.42
CA LEU A 93 8.43 23.08 -8.84
C LEU A 93 7.23 23.19 -9.78
N LEU A 94 7.10 24.29 -10.50
CA LEU A 94 6.06 24.43 -11.52
C LEU A 94 6.21 23.36 -12.61
N SER A 95 7.44 23.03 -13.00
CA SER A 95 7.70 21.99 -14.00
C SER A 95 7.54 20.56 -13.49
N THR A 96 7.79 20.31 -12.20
CA THR A 96 7.67 18.97 -11.59
C THR A 96 6.25 18.64 -11.08
N ARG A 97 5.39 19.64 -10.87
CA ARG A 97 4.01 19.45 -10.36
C ARG A 97 3.17 18.43 -11.15
N PRO A 98 3.14 18.42 -12.50
CA PRO A 98 2.36 17.44 -13.25
C PRO A 98 2.84 15.99 -13.03
N VAL A 99 4.13 15.80 -12.74
CA VAL A 99 4.74 14.49 -12.47
C VAL A 99 4.22 13.95 -11.14
N PHE A 100 4.10 14.81 -10.12
CA PHE A 100 3.62 14.40 -8.81
C PHE A 100 2.09 14.26 -8.73
N ASN A 101 1.32 15.01 -9.51
CA ASN A 101 -0.14 14.86 -9.56
C ASN A 101 -0.63 13.49 -10.08
N GLY A 102 0.22 12.74 -10.80
CA GLY A 102 -0.08 11.37 -11.23
C GLY A 102 0.17 10.29 -10.16
N SER A 103 0.75 10.68 -9.03
CA SER A 103 1.05 9.82 -7.89
C SER A 103 0.16 10.21 -6.72
N SER A 104 -0.06 9.34 -5.73
CA SER A 104 -0.87 9.67 -4.54
C SER A 104 -0.23 10.74 -3.62
N ILE A 105 0.71 11.55 -4.14
CA ILE A 105 1.42 12.62 -3.45
C ILE A 105 0.53 13.86 -3.40
N ILE A 106 0.22 14.31 -2.19
CA ILE A 106 -0.67 15.47 -1.98
C ILE A 106 0.08 16.71 -1.51
N ALA A 107 1.29 16.55 -0.97
CA ALA A 107 2.12 17.67 -0.57
C ALA A 107 3.61 17.36 -0.59
N ILE A 108 4.40 18.39 -0.89
CA ILE A 108 5.85 18.40 -0.71
C ILE A 108 6.21 19.64 0.11
N ARG A 109 6.93 19.46 1.22
CA ARG A 109 7.38 20.54 2.09
C ARG A 109 8.90 20.55 2.20
N ARG A 110 9.49 21.74 2.19
CA ARG A 110 10.91 21.94 2.50
C ARG A 110 11.03 22.68 3.82
N ILE A 111 11.69 22.06 4.79
CA ILE A 111 11.87 22.58 6.14
C ILE A 111 13.34 22.91 6.36
N ASP A 112 13.66 24.14 6.76
CA ASP A 112 15.04 24.55 6.99
C ASP A 112 15.69 23.85 8.19
N ARG A 113 16.99 24.10 8.38
CA ARG A 113 17.78 23.59 9.52
C ARG A 113 17.27 24.04 10.90
N THR A 114 16.41 25.04 10.96
CA THR A 114 15.80 25.55 12.19
C THR A 114 14.37 25.03 12.42
N GLY A 115 13.84 24.22 11.51
CA GLY A 115 12.49 23.66 11.61
C GLY A 115 11.41 24.53 10.95
N ASN A 116 11.77 25.62 10.28
CA ASN A 116 10.80 26.50 9.64
C ASN A 116 10.47 26.02 8.22
N PRO A 117 9.18 25.99 7.83
CA PRO A 117 8.81 25.70 6.46
C PRO A 117 9.26 26.83 5.54
N ILE A 118 10.17 26.50 4.63
CA ILE A 118 10.59 27.39 3.54
C ILE A 118 9.54 27.36 2.44
N PHE A 119 8.96 26.18 2.21
CA PHE A 119 8.12 25.90 1.06
C PHE A 119 7.08 24.81 1.34
N VAL A 120 5.89 24.98 0.76
CA VAL A 120 4.84 23.97 0.67
C VAL A 120 4.25 23.95 -0.75
N SER A 121 4.38 22.81 -1.43
CA SER A 121 3.57 22.46 -2.61
C SER A 121 2.41 21.61 -2.14
N SER A 122 1.19 21.96 -2.49
CA SER A 122 0.03 21.09 -2.30
C SER A 122 -1.01 21.27 -3.40
N GLU A 123 -2.12 20.55 -3.31
CA GLU A 123 -3.31 20.76 -4.17
C GLU A 123 -3.78 22.23 -4.18
N GLN A 124 -3.62 22.93 -3.05
CA GLN A 124 -4.04 24.33 -2.87
C GLN A 124 -3.09 25.33 -3.57
N GLY A 125 -1.94 24.87 -4.05
CA GLY A 125 -0.95 25.68 -4.75
C GLY A 125 0.45 25.57 -4.14
N ILE A 126 1.33 26.44 -4.65
CA ILE A 126 2.72 26.58 -4.22
C ILE A 126 2.76 27.81 -3.30
N VAL A 127 3.15 27.61 -2.05
CA VAL A 127 3.33 28.69 -1.07
C VAL A 127 4.80 28.75 -0.67
N MET A 128 5.41 29.90 -0.93
CA MET A 128 6.82 30.22 -0.64
C MET A 128 6.84 31.32 0.44
N ARG A 129 7.43 31.03 1.62
CA ARG A 129 7.56 31.90 2.82
C ARG A 129 6.52 33.04 3.01
N ASP A 130 5.62 32.85 3.97
CA ASP A 130 5.56 33.58 5.27
C ASP A 130 4.40 32.93 6.05
N MET A 131 4.46 31.61 6.23
CA MET A 131 3.49 30.92 7.08
C MET A 131 3.93 31.16 8.51
N GLY A 132 3.47 32.26 9.13
CA GLY A 132 3.54 32.44 10.59
C GLY A 132 3.06 31.17 11.29
N PRO A 133 3.53 30.86 12.52
CA PRO A 133 3.72 29.51 13.07
C PRO A 133 2.68 28.49 12.57
N GLY A 134 2.92 27.99 11.35
CA GLY A 134 1.98 27.15 10.65
C GLY A 134 2.36 25.73 10.96
N GLN A 135 1.49 25.01 11.69
CA GLN A 135 1.70 23.65 12.21
C GLN A 135 3.15 23.36 12.59
N GLU A 136 3.48 23.53 13.87
CA GLU A 136 4.77 23.08 14.41
C GLU A 136 5.09 21.68 13.89
N GLU A 137 6.10 21.62 13.00
CA GLU A 137 6.60 20.35 12.52
C GLU A 137 7.15 19.60 13.75
N PRO A 138 6.84 18.31 13.91
CA PRO A 138 7.33 17.56 15.05
C PRO A 138 8.85 17.70 15.18
N GLY A 139 9.33 18.22 16.32
CA GLY A 139 10.78 18.37 16.57
C GLY A 139 11.54 17.04 16.47
N ALA A 140 10.83 15.91 16.60
CA ALA A 140 11.33 14.57 16.33
C ALA A 140 11.86 14.39 14.89
N TYR A 141 11.24 15.05 13.90
CA TYR A 141 11.65 14.94 12.49
C TYR A 141 12.94 15.70 12.23
N LEU A 142 13.04 16.93 12.74
CA LEU A 142 14.24 17.73 12.61
C LEU A 142 15.43 17.07 13.34
N SER A 143 15.20 16.59 14.56
CA SER A 143 16.24 15.88 15.33
C SER A 143 16.71 14.62 14.60
N TRP A 144 15.78 13.78 14.11
CA TRP A 144 16.13 12.62 13.30
C TRP A 144 16.91 13.00 12.03
N ALA A 145 16.47 14.02 11.30
CA ALA A 145 17.10 14.42 10.04
C ALA A 145 18.48 15.06 10.24
N SER A 146 18.70 15.74 11.35
CA SER A 146 19.96 16.39 11.70
C SER A 146 21.08 15.40 12.06
N ASP A 147 20.74 14.16 12.39
CA ASP A 147 21.72 13.11 12.68
C ASP A 147 22.48 12.71 11.38
N PRO A 148 23.82 12.87 11.35
CA PRO A 148 24.62 12.47 10.20
C PRO A 148 24.46 11.00 9.79
N ALA A 149 24.13 10.11 10.73
CA ALA A 149 23.89 8.69 10.46
C ALA A 149 22.64 8.43 9.59
N ASN A 150 21.76 9.42 9.47
CA ASN A 150 20.53 9.35 8.66
C ASN A 150 20.69 9.97 7.27
N ARG A 151 21.87 10.48 6.94
CA ARG A 151 22.15 11.00 5.60
C ARG A 151 21.88 9.94 4.52
N GLY A 152 21.06 10.31 3.54
CA GLY A 152 20.66 9.43 2.43
C GLY A 152 19.60 8.38 2.81
N LYS A 153 19.09 8.39 4.05
CA LYS A 153 17.96 7.56 4.46
C LYS A 153 16.65 8.34 4.35
N THR A 154 15.56 7.61 4.24
CA THR A 154 14.20 8.17 4.27
C THR A 154 13.43 7.52 5.41
N MET A 155 12.80 8.35 6.25
CA MET A 155 11.93 7.90 7.34
C MET A 155 10.47 7.98 6.88
N GLY A 156 9.72 6.90 7.08
CA GLY A 156 8.26 6.92 6.98
C GLY A 156 7.62 7.19 8.35
N THR A 157 6.60 8.04 8.40
CA THR A 157 5.85 8.30 9.63
C THR A 157 4.72 7.28 9.83
N ALA A 158 4.11 7.30 11.01
CA ALA A 158 2.87 6.57 11.25
C ALA A 158 1.69 7.22 10.50
N LEU A 159 0.65 6.44 10.21
CA LEU A 159 -0.55 6.97 9.57
C LEU A 159 -1.26 7.98 10.48
N TYR A 160 -1.60 9.13 9.93
CA TYR A 160 -2.34 10.17 10.64
C TYR A 160 -3.48 10.72 9.75
N PRO A 161 -4.53 11.32 10.35
CA PRO A 161 -5.62 11.90 9.58
C PRO A 161 -5.16 13.08 8.72
N LYS A 162 -5.68 13.19 7.49
CA LYS A 162 -5.43 14.35 6.61
C LYS A 162 -6.03 15.62 7.24
N ASP A 163 -5.19 16.64 7.43
CA ASP A 163 -5.64 17.92 8.00
C ASP A 163 -6.70 18.60 7.13
N GLY A 164 -7.74 19.13 7.77
CA GLY A 164 -8.83 19.83 7.09
C GLY A 164 -9.77 18.92 6.28
N ALA A 165 -9.60 17.59 6.32
CA ALA A 165 -10.53 16.67 5.68
C ALA A 165 -11.89 16.72 6.38
N LYS A 166 -12.96 17.00 5.61
CA LYS A 166 -14.35 16.89 6.09
C LYS A 166 -14.70 15.45 6.47
N ASP A 167 -14.02 14.48 5.86
CA ASP A 167 -14.20 13.06 6.10
C ASP A 167 -13.10 12.54 7.03
N ARG A 168 -13.48 11.98 8.18
CA ARG A 168 -12.55 11.48 9.22
C ARG A 168 -11.76 10.24 8.78
N GLY A 169 -12.02 9.73 7.57
CA GLY A 169 -11.41 8.52 7.01
C GLY A 169 -10.15 8.73 6.17
N ALA A 170 -9.85 9.95 5.71
CA ALA A 170 -8.68 10.18 4.86
C ALA A 170 -7.39 10.08 5.68
N LEU A 171 -6.57 9.07 5.37
CA LEU A 171 -5.31 8.79 6.03
C LEU A 171 -4.14 9.17 5.13
N VAL A 172 -3.15 9.78 5.75
CA VAL A 172 -1.92 10.19 5.10
C VAL A 172 -0.72 9.63 5.85
N PHE A 173 0.40 9.55 5.14
CA PHE A 173 1.70 9.27 5.74
C PHE A 173 2.76 10.13 5.09
N ASP A 174 3.81 10.45 5.86
CA ASP A 174 4.91 11.28 5.39
C ASP A 174 6.17 10.44 5.16
N LEU A 175 6.88 10.78 4.09
CA LEU A 175 8.26 10.39 3.83
C LEU A 175 9.16 11.59 4.09
N ILE A 176 10.19 11.41 4.91
CA ILE A 176 11.09 12.47 5.36
C ILE A 176 12.53 12.09 5.00
N THR A 177 13.20 12.96 4.24
CA THR A 177 14.59 12.75 3.82
C THR A 177 15.45 13.95 4.22
N PRO A 178 16.60 13.74 4.89
CA PRO A 178 17.54 14.80 5.22
C PRO A 178 18.15 15.46 3.98
N THR A 179 18.24 16.78 3.99
CA THR A 179 18.81 17.58 2.92
C THR A 179 20.19 18.07 3.31
N TYR A 180 21.17 17.77 2.46
CA TYR A 180 22.56 18.21 2.61
C TYR A 180 23.03 18.86 1.31
N GLN A 181 23.85 19.90 1.42
CA GLN A 181 24.38 20.66 0.28
C GLN A 181 25.53 19.92 -0.40
N ASN A 182 25.19 18.95 -1.24
CA ASN A 182 26.14 18.02 -1.86
C ASN A 182 26.31 18.24 -3.36
N ALA A 183 25.32 18.83 -4.02
CA ALA A 183 25.36 19.08 -5.45
C ALA A 183 26.11 20.39 -5.74
N PRO A 184 26.99 20.44 -6.74
CA PRO A 184 27.58 21.70 -7.17
C PRO A 184 26.57 22.50 -8.01
N ASN A 185 26.67 23.83 -7.97
CA ASN A 185 26.00 24.73 -8.93
C ASN A 185 26.85 25.99 -9.20
N ALA A 186 26.37 26.89 -10.05
CA ALA A 186 27.11 28.10 -10.40
C ALA A 186 27.46 29.00 -9.19
N ALA A 187 26.58 29.05 -8.18
CA ALA A 187 26.79 29.81 -6.95
C ALA A 187 27.64 29.06 -5.91
N HIS A 188 27.69 27.73 -5.99
CA HIS A 188 28.36 26.82 -5.06
C HIS A 188 29.14 25.76 -5.85
N PRO A 189 30.27 26.12 -6.48
CA PRO A 189 31.09 25.18 -7.23
C PRO A 189 31.72 24.10 -6.32
N PHE A 190 31.92 24.42 -5.04
CA PHE A 190 32.36 23.50 -4.00
C PHE A 190 31.23 23.27 -2.98
N PRO A 191 30.60 22.08 -2.96
CA PRO A 191 29.49 21.81 -2.06
C PRO A 191 29.92 21.87 -0.59
N SER A 192 29.17 22.60 0.24
CA SER A 192 29.48 22.79 1.66
C SER A 192 29.32 21.50 2.49
N LYS A 193 28.53 20.54 1.98
CA LYS A 193 28.10 19.31 2.66
C LYS A 193 27.36 19.56 3.98
N ALA A 194 26.96 20.81 4.25
CA ALA A 194 26.25 21.18 5.46
C ALA A 194 24.81 20.66 5.42
N PHE A 195 24.27 20.37 6.61
CA PHE A 195 22.86 20.07 6.79
C PHE A 195 22.03 21.33 6.50
N ALA A 196 21.05 21.19 5.62
CA ALA A 196 20.17 22.27 5.18
C ALA A 196 18.74 22.14 5.72
N GLY A 197 18.44 21.08 6.47
CA GLY A 197 17.08 20.73 6.91
C GLY A 197 16.61 19.44 6.25
N TYR A 198 15.31 19.30 5.97
CA TYR A 198 14.77 18.12 5.32
C TYR A 198 13.71 18.46 4.26
N VAL A 199 13.40 17.48 3.41
CA VAL A 199 12.22 17.47 2.54
C VAL A 199 11.23 16.45 3.09
N ARG A 200 9.96 16.82 3.10
CA ARG A 200 8.84 15.97 3.47
C ARG A 200 7.91 15.81 2.29
N LEU A 201 7.49 14.59 2.02
CA LEU A 201 6.52 14.27 0.99
C LEU A 201 5.36 13.52 1.64
N THR A 202 4.16 14.04 1.48
CA THR A 202 2.93 13.51 2.08
C THR A 202 2.15 12.73 1.04
N LEU A 203 1.82 11.48 1.35
CA LEU A 203 1.07 10.57 0.51
C LEU A 203 -0.34 10.34 1.08
N ASP A 204 -1.34 10.39 0.20
CA ASP A 204 -2.73 10.01 0.50
C ASP A 204 -2.88 8.50 0.38
N VAL A 205 -2.83 7.83 1.53
CA VAL A 205 -2.90 6.36 1.60
C VAL A 205 -4.28 5.89 1.22
N THR A 206 -5.33 6.62 1.59
CA THR A 206 -6.70 6.28 1.22
C THR A 206 -6.86 6.24 -0.30
N HIS A 207 -6.34 7.24 -1.01
CA HIS A 207 -6.38 7.25 -2.47
C HIS A 207 -5.52 6.13 -3.08
N LEU A 208 -4.30 5.92 -2.57
CA LEU A 208 -3.42 4.83 -3.02
C LEU A 208 -4.09 3.46 -2.87
N MET A 209 -4.76 3.21 -1.73
CA MET A 209 -5.47 1.95 -1.51
C MET A 209 -6.69 1.84 -2.45
N GLN A 210 -7.42 2.92 -2.71
CA GLN A 210 -8.52 2.91 -3.67
C GLN A 210 -8.09 2.57 -5.09
N GLU A 211 -6.83 2.82 -5.47
CA GLU A 211 -6.31 2.44 -6.78
C GLU A 211 -5.91 0.95 -6.83
N ILE A 212 -5.33 0.43 -5.74
CA ILE A 212 -4.82 -0.95 -5.69
C ILE A 212 -5.94 -1.96 -5.41
N MET A 213 -6.84 -1.64 -4.48
CA MET A 213 -7.80 -2.57 -3.87
C MET A 213 -8.96 -3.05 -4.76
N PRO A 214 -9.54 -2.25 -5.67
CA PRO A 214 -10.66 -2.70 -6.50
C PRO A 214 -10.32 -3.92 -7.37
N SER A 215 -9.04 -4.09 -7.70
CA SER A 215 -8.54 -5.23 -8.45
C SER A 215 -8.49 -6.54 -7.65
N ILE A 216 -8.65 -6.48 -6.32
CA ILE A 216 -8.54 -7.63 -5.42
C ILE A 216 -9.95 -8.07 -5.01
N ARG A 217 -10.51 -9.01 -5.78
CA ARG A 217 -11.78 -9.68 -5.44
C ARG A 217 -11.56 -11.17 -5.34
N SER A 218 -11.91 -11.74 -4.18
CA SER A 218 -11.87 -13.18 -3.94
C SER A 218 -13.27 -13.76 -4.14
N GLY A 219 -13.49 -14.43 -5.26
CA GLY A 219 -14.81 -14.96 -5.63
C GLY A 219 -15.86 -13.86 -5.86
N LYS A 220 -17.12 -14.14 -5.49
CA LYS A 220 -18.25 -13.22 -5.71
C LYS A 220 -18.41 -12.15 -4.61
N THR A 221 -17.95 -12.44 -3.40
CA THR A 221 -18.24 -11.63 -2.19
C THR A 221 -17.01 -11.21 -1.41
N GLY A 222 -15.84 -11.76 -1.71
CA GLY A 222 -14.62 -11.42 -0.99
C GLY A 222 -14.14 -10.02 -1.33
N TYR A 223 -13.83 -9.25 -0.30
CA TYR A 223 -13.21 -7.94 -0.37
C TYR A 223 -11.85 -7.97 0.31
N ALA A 224 -10.98 -7.06 -0.09
CA ALA A 224 -9.70 -6.87 0.56
C ALA A 224 -9.80 -5.77 1.62
N TRP A 225 -8.94 -5.86 2.63
CA TRP A 225 -8.74 -4.87 3.68
C TRP A 225 -7.25 -4.75 3.97
N ILE A 226 -6.81 -3.57 4.39
CA ILE A 226 -5.42 -3.32 4.78
C ILE A 226 -5.41 -2.83 6.21
N ILE A 227 -4.50 -3.39 7.00
CA ILE A 227 -4.38 -3.11 8.42
C ILE A 227 -2.97 -2.57 8.64
N TYR A 228 -2.89 -1.35 9.14
CA TYR A 228 -1.65 -0.76 9.62
C TYR A 228 -1.11 -1.56 10.81
N SER A 229 0.21 -1.62 11.00
CA SER A 229 0.84 -2.47 12.03
C SER A 229 0.34 -2.24 13.46
N TYR A 230 -0.26 -1.09 13.75
CA TYR A 230 -0.88 -0.74 15.02
C TYR A 230 -2.37 -1.14 15.11
N GLY A 231 -2.88 -1.95 14.18
CA GLY A 231 -4.24 -2.48 14.18
C GLY A 231 -5.32 -1.57 13.60
N ARG A 232 -4.93 -0.46 12.93
CA ARG A 232 -5.88 0.46 12.30
C ARG A 232 -6.20 0.01 10.87
N PHE A 233 -7.49 -0.11 10.55
CA PHE A 233 -7.95 -0.35 9.19
C PHE A 233 -7.82 0.92 8.34
N ILE A 234 -7.44 0.71 7.07
CA ILE A 234 -7.28 1.74 6.03
C ILE A 234 -8.38 1.57 5.00
#